data_AF-A0A819HSC9-F1
#
_entry.id   AF-A0A819HSC9-F1
#
_cell.length_a   1.000
_cell.length_b   1.000
_cell.length_c   1.000
_cell.angle_alpha   90.00
_cell.angle_beta   90.00
_cell.angle_gamma   90.00
#
_symmetry.space_group_name_H-M   'P 1'
#
loop_
_entity.id
_entity.type
_entity.pdbx_description
1 polymer ?
#
loop_
_entity_poly.entity_id
_entity_poly.type
_entity_poly.pdbx_seq_one_letter_code
_entity_poly.pdbx_strand_id
1 'polypeptide(L)'
;MLKIRACSSIIHRYQSTSSSVSINHLTNDEIRAHRLRVFANERQTQIERIRRVEKIEVDVHDPIQSTKLLMNKNISTPYHCAQHLSSVLVERSCLALVDDQYIWDMNRPLERDCTLKFLHFMEHKCEEQNRAYWRTCSFIIGYILETAFKSNYHVELCSFPPPQFQFGSFAYDAKLNL
;
A
#
# COMPACT_ATOMS: atom_id res chain seq x y z
N MET A 1 -15.89 66.26 -16.27
CA MET A 1 -17.05 66.36 -17.19
C MET A 1 -16.56 66.12 -18.61
N LEU A 2 -16.59 64.88 -19.10
CA LEU A 2 -16.49 64.56 -20.53
C LEU A 2 -17.10 63.18 -20.76
N LYS A 3 -18.17 63.13 -21.56
CA LYS A 3 -18.97 61.95 -21.92
C LYS A 3 -18.24 61.16 -23.00
N ILE A 4 -18.19 59.83 -22.89
CA ILE A 4 -17.86 58.95 -24.01
C ILE A 4 -19.02 57.98 -24.25
N ARG A 5 -19.36 57.88 -25.54
CA ARG A 5 -20.59 57.38 -26.14
C ARG A 5 -20.67 55.85 -26.13
N ALA A 6 -21.87 55.33 -25.93
CA ALA A 6 -22.22 53.94 -26.18
C ALA A 6 -22.15 53.62 -27.68
N CYS A 7 -21.51 52.51 -28.03
CA CYS A 7 -21.50 51.95 -29.37
C CYS A 7 -22.23 50.60 -29.32
N SER A 8 -23.45 50.56 -29.85
CA SER A 8 -24.25 49.35 -29.99
C SER A 8 -23.72 48.50 -31.14
N SER A 9 -22.99 47.42 -30.81
CA SER A 9 -22.66 46.36 -31.76
C SER A 9 -23.61 45.19 -31.56
N ILE A 10 -24.23 44.78 -32.66
CA ILE A 10 -25.11 43.62 -32.79
C ILE A 10 -24.24 42.38 -32.58
N ILE A 11 -24.33 41.75 -31.40
CA ILE A 11 -23.75 40.43 -31.16
C ILE A 11 -24.77 39.40 -31.61
N HIS A 12 -24.46 38.73 -32.71
CA HIS A 12 -25.16 37.52 -33.15
C HIS A 12 -25.24 36.55 -31.97
N ARG A 13 -26.47 36.26 -31.55
CA ARG A 13 -26.80 35.25 -30.55
C ARG A 13 -26.48 33.88 -31.12
N TYR A 14 -25.24 33.42 -30.98
CA TYR A 14 -24.93 32.00 -31.06
C TYR A 14 -25.61 31.35 -29.84
N GLN A 15 -26.79 30.77 -30.06
CA GLN A 15 -27.34 29.78 -29.15
C GLN A 15 -26.47 28.54 -29.23
N SER A 16 -25.34 28.56 -28.53
CA SER A 16 -24.65 27.33 -28.15
C SER A 16 -25.60 26.62 -27.19
N THR A 17 -26.33 25.64 -27.69
CA THR A 17 -26.89 24.59 -26.85
C THR A 17 -25.71 23.96 -26.12
N SER A 18 -25.43 24.43 -24.91
CA SER A 18 -24.57 23.75 -23.96
C SER A 18 -25.29 22.47 -23.56
N SER A 19 -25.21 21.46 -24.42
CA SER A 19 -25.34 20.08 -23.99
C SER A 19 -24.32 19.93 -22.86
N SER A 20 -24.81 19.90 -21.62
CA SER A 20 -24.03 19.51 -20.46
C SER A 20 -23.48 18.13 -20.78
N VAL A 21 -22.23 18.07 -21.26
CA VAL A 21 -21.48 16.83 -21.29
C VAL A 21 -21.32 16.50 -19.82
N SER A 22 -22.22 15.66 -19.31
CA SER A 22 -22.05 15.00 -18.03
C SER A 22 -20.76 14.22 -18.18
N ILE A 23 -19.65 14.80 -17.73
CA ILE A 23 -18.40 14.07 -17.55
C ILE A 23 -18.77 13.02 -16.50
N ASN A 24 -19.02 11.79 -16.94
CA ASN A 24 -19.24 10.65 -16.06
C ASN A 24 -17.93 10.42 -15.30
N HIS A 25 -17.72 11.19 -14.22
CA HIS A 25 -16.58 11.00 -13.36
C HIS A 25 -16.80 9.69 -12.63
N LEU A 26 -15.86 8.76 -12.77
CA LEU A 26 -15.89 7.51 -12.03
C LEU A 26 -15.87 7.84 -10.53
N THR A 27 -16.71 7.14 -9.79
CA THR A 27 -16.73 7.18 -8.33
C THR A 27 -15.47 6.51 -7.77
N ASN A 28 -15.08 6.83 -6.53
CA ASN A 28 -13.98 6.15 -5.85
C ASN A 28 -14.21 4.62 -5.76
N ASP A 29 -15.46 4.19 -5.62
CA ASP A 29 -15.83 2.77 -5.58
C ASP A 29 -15.53 2.06 -6.90
N GLU A 30 -15.90 2.65 -8.03
CA GLU A 30 -15.64 2.08 -9.36
C GLU A 30 -14.14 2.00 -9.65
N ILE A 31 -13.39 3.06 -9.30
CA ILE A 31 -11.93 3.10 -9.45
C ILE A 31 -11.27 2.02 -8.59
N ARG A 32 -11.69 1.89 -7.32
CA ARG A 32 -11.18 0.87 -6.39
C ARG A 32 -11.50 -0.54 -6.87
N ALA A 33 -12.72 -0.78 -7.35
CA ALA A 33 -13.11 -2.07 -7.93
C ALA A 33 -12.26 -2.44 -9.15
N HIS A 34 -11.97 -1.46 -10.01
CA HIS A 34 -11.06 -1.65 -11.14
C HIS A 34 -9.63 -2.00 -10.70
N ARG A 35 -9.06 -1.23 -9.76
CA ARG A 35 -7.72 -1.47 -9.21
C ARG A 35 -7.62 -2.86 -8.58
N LEU A 36 -8.61 -3.26 -7.80
CA LEU A 36 -8.67 -4.59 -7.19
C LEU A 36 -8.69 -5.70 -8.25
N ARG A 37 -9.46 -5.55 -9.32
CA ARG A 37 -9.50 -6.51 -10.43
C ARG A 37 -8.14 -6.65 -11.10
N VAL A 38 -7.46 -5.54 -11.39
CA VAL A 38 -6.11 -5.56 -11.99
C VAL A 38 -5.12 -6.26 -11.06
N PHE A 39 -5.15 -5.93 -9.77
CA PHE A 39 -4.29 -6.56 -8.76
C PHE A 39 -4.55 -8.07 -8.64
N ALA A 40 -5.82 -8.49 -8.60
CA ALA A 40 -6.18 -9.90 -8.51
C ALA A 40 -5.70 -10.71 -9.72
N ASN A 41 -5.84 -10.14 -10.93
CA ASN A 41 -5.35 -10.77 -12.15
C ASN A 41 -3.83 -10.93 -12.16
N GLU A 42 -3.09 -9.91 -11.73
CA GLU A 42 -1.62 -9.99 -11.64
C GLU A 42 -1.18 -10.99 -10.57
N ARG A 43 -1.83 -11.00 -9.40
CA ARG A 43 -1.59 -12.00 -8.35
C ARG A 43 -1.79 -13.42 -8.88
N GLN A 44 -2.88 -13.67 -9.59
CA GLN A 44 -3.15 -14.97 -10.20
C GLN A 44 -2.07 -15.35 -11.23
N THR A 45 -1.68 -14.39 -12.08
CA THR A 45 -0.60 -14.58 -13.07
C THR A 45 0.72 -14.95 -12.38
N GLN A 46 1.08 -14.31 -11.28
CA GLN A 46 2.29 -14.62 -10.51
C GLN A 46 2.25 -16.03 -9.92
N ILE A 47 1.09 -16.47 -9.41
CA ILE A 47 0.89 -17.83 -8.91
C ILE A 47 1.05 -18.86 -10.04
N GLU A 48 0.43 -18.62 -11.19
CA GLU A 48 0.48 -19.51 -12.36
C GLU A 48 1.87 -19.62 -13.00
N ARG A 49 2.73 -18.58 -12.83
CA ARG A 49 4.14 -18.64 -13.24
C ARG A 49 4.91 -19.71 -12.46
N ILE A 50 4.46 -20.10 -11.28
CA ILE A 50 5.08 -21.16 -10.46
C ILE A 50 4.63 -22.53 -10.98
N ARG A 51 5.26 -22.99 -12.07
CA ARG A 51 4.92 -24.28 -12.71
C ARG A 51 5.30 -25.49 -11.87
N ARG A 52 6.40 -25.37 -11.11
CA ARG A 52 6.94 -26.43 -10.27
C ARG A 52 7.36 -25.83 -8.94
N VAL A 53 7.01 -26.52 -7.85
CA VAL A 53 7.44 -26.12 -6.51
C VAL A 53 8.90 -26.51 -6.32
N GLU A 54 9.76 -25.51 -6.27
CA GLU A 54 11.17 -25.64 -5.87
C GLU A 54 11.30 -25.49 -4.36
N LYS A 55 12.26 -26.19 -3.76
CA LYS A 55 12.56 -26.08 -2.33
C LYS A 55 13.72 -25.12 -2.12
N ILE A 56 13.65 -24.35 -1.04
CA ILE A 56 14.72 -23.46 -0.57
C ILE A 56 15.03 -23.78 0.89
N GLU A 57 16.29 -23.66 1.26
CA GLU A 57 16.75 -23.75 2.64
C GLU A 57 16.71 -22.36 3.28
N VAL A 58 15.96 -22.24 4.38
CA VAL A 58 15.86 -21.01 5.16
C VAL A 58 16.50 -21.27 6.52
N ASP A 59 17.62 -20.61 6.79
CA ASP A 59 18.29 -20.67 8.09
C ASP A 59 17.73 -19.57 9.01
N VAL A 60 16.86 -19.96 9.94
CA VAL A 60 16.23 -19.03 10.87
C VAL A 60 17.14 -18.80 12.07
N HIS A 61 17.58 -17.56 12.25
CA HIS A 61 18.45 -17.14 13.34
C HIS A 61 17.61 -16.62 14.50
N ASP A 62 17.41 -17.47 15.51
CA ASP A 62 16.87 -17.08 16.81
C ASP A 62 18.05 -16.84 17.78
N PRO A 63 17.99 -15.84 18.68
CA PRO A 63 18.94 -15.67 19.77
C PRO A 63 19.27 -16.95 20.57
N ILE A 64 18.34 -17.90 20.65
CA ILE A 64 18.51 -19.14 21.42
C ILE A 64 19.12 -20.26 20.56
N GLN A 65 18.64 -20.44 19.32
CA GLN A 65 19.08 -21.53 18.45
C GLN A 65 18.77 -21.24 16.97
N SER A 66 19.77 -21.41 16.10
CA SER A 66 19.54 -21.42 14.65
C SER A 66 18.84 -22.71 14.21
N THR A 67 17.80 -22.58 13.39
CA THR A 67 17.00 -23.70 12.87
C THR A 67 16.87 -23.60 11.37
N LYS A 68 17.26 -24.66 10.65
CA LYS A 68 17.11 -24.76 9.20
C LYS A 68 15.74 -25.32 8.83
N LEU A 69 15.02 -24.63 7.96
CA LEU A 69 13.71 -25.01 7.45
C LEU A 69 13.77 -25.21 5.92
N LEU A 70 13.11 -26.25 5.42
CA LEU A 70 12.97 -26.47 3.98
C LEU A 70 11.62 -25.95 3.50
N MET A 71 11.64 -24.79 2.84
CA MET A 71 10.45 -24.04 2.45
C MET A 71 10.20 -24.09 0.93
N ASN A 72 9.02 -23.65 0.48
CA ASN A 72 8.68 -23.59 -0.94
C ASN A 72 9.05 -22.22 -1.52
N LYS A 73 9.92 -22.21 -2.54
CA LYS A 73 10.33 -21.00 -3.25
C LYS A 73 9.13 -20.28 -3.87
N ASN A 74 9.09 -18.95 -3.78
CA ASN A 74 8.03 -18.08 -4.29
C ASN A 74 6.63 -18.35 -3.73
N ILE A 75 6.49 -19.18 -2.68
CA ILE A 75 5.21 -19.52 -2.04
C ILE A 75 5.29 -19.29 -0.54
N SER A 76 6.25 -19.92 0.12
CA SER A 76 6.47 -19.77 1.55
C SER A 76 6.95 -18.36 1.88
N THR A 77 6.59 -17.90 3.07
CA THR A 77 6.83 -16.53 3.55
C THR A 77 7.47 -16.61 4.93
N PRO A 78 8.08 -15.52 5.45
CA PRO A 78 8.56 -15.50 6.83
C PRO A 78 7.48 -15.87 7.85
N TYR A 79 6.22 -15.51 7.62
CA TYR A 79 5.08 -15.92 8.44
C TYR A 79 4.95 -17.44 8.53
N HIS A 80 5.05 -18.16 7.41
CA HIS A 80 5.04 -19.62 7.42
C HIS A 80 6.24 -20.19 8.19
N CYS A 81 7.43 -19.60 8.07
CA CYS A 81 8.59 -20.00 8.87
C CYS A 81 8.33 -19.82 10.38
N ALA A 82 7.71 -18.71 10.79
CA ALA A 82 7.33 -18.47 12.18
C ALA A 82 6.35 -19.54 12.69
N GLN A 83 5.36 -19.94 11.87
CA GLN A 83 4.40 -21.00 12.21
C GLN A 83 5.06 -22.36 12.48
N HIS A 84 6.18 -22.66 11.81
CA HIS A 84 6.94 -23.90 12.07
C HIS A 84 7.69 -23.88 13.42
N LEU A 85 7.96 -22.70 13.97
CA LEU A 85 8.79 -22.53 15.16
C LEU A 85 7.95 -22.32 16.42
N SER A 86 7.10 -21.29 16.46
CA SER A 86 6.21 -21.06 17.61
C SER A 86 5.08 -20.09 17.31
N SER A 87 3.95 -20.22 18.02
CA SER A 87 2.86 -19.26 17.97
C SER A 87 3.28 -17.87 18.47
N VAL A 88 4.22 -17.80 19.42
CA VAL A 88 4.72 -16.53 19.96
C VAL A 88 5.43 -15.71 18.89
N LEU A 89 6.22 -16.36 18.02
CA LEU A 89 6.84 -15.68 16.87
C LEU A 89 5.78 -15.20 15.87
N VAL A 90 4.77 -16.03 15.58
CA VAL A 90 3.66 -15.65 14.70
C VAL A 90 2.95 -14.38 15.18
N GLU A 91 2.71 -14.27 16.49
CA GLU A 91 2.00 -13.13 17.08
C GLU A 91 2.86 -11.87 17.22
N ARG A 92 4.16 -12.02 17.51
CA ARG A 92 5.04 -10.89 17.84
C ARG A 92 5.81 -10.33 16.66
N SER A 93 6.13 -11.16 15.67
CA SER A 93 6.96 -10.76 14.53
C SER A 93 6.18 -9.89 13.56
N CYS A 94 6.61 -8.63 13.41
CA CYS A 94 5.98 -7.69 12.49
C CYS A 94 6.71 -7.57 11.14
N LEU A 95 8.02 -7.80 11.14
CA LEU A 95 8.88 -7.81 9.96
C LEU A 95 9.87 -8.97 10.05
N ALA A 96 10.55 -9.25 8.95
CA ALA A 96 11.72 -10.11 8.94
C ALA A 96 12.93 -9.39 8.31
N LEU A 97 14.12 -9.77 8.75
CA LEU A 97 15.38 -9.40 8.13
C LEU A 97 15.92 -10.61 7.39
N VAL A 98 16.09 -10.46 6.08
CA VAL A 98 16.61 -11.50 5.18
C VAL A 98 18.06 -11.18 4.85
N ASP A 99 18.95 -12.17 5.02
CA ASP A 99 20.40 -12.06 4.78
C ASP A 99 21.07 -10.89 5.52
N ASP A 100 20.59 -10.58 6.73
CA ASP A 100 21.03 -9.46 7.57
C ASP A 100 20.99 -8.06 6.91
N GLN A 101 20.38 -7.95 5.73
CA GLN A 101 20.44 -6.74 4.90
C GLN A 101 19.05 -6.25 4.47
N TYR A 102 18.13 -7.15 4.14
CA TYR A 102 16.88 -6.79 3.50
C TYR A 102 15.70 -6.87 4.47
N ILE A 103 15.04 -5.73 4.71
CA ILE A 103 13.76 -5.71 5.42
C ILE A 103 12.68 -6.34 4.53
N TRP A 104 11.98 -7.31 5.09
CA TRP A 104 11.02 -8.15 4.41
C TRP A 104 9.69 -8.18 5.14
N ASP A 105 8.60 -8.07 4.39
CA ASP A 105 7.26 -8.20 4.96
C ASP A 105 6.99 -9.67 5.31
N MET A 106 6.28 -9.91 6.42
CA MET A 106 6.00 -11.27 6.90
C MET A 106 5.22 -12.13 5.90
N ASN A 107 4.42 -11.50 5.03
CA ASN A 107 3.59 -12.17 4.02
C ASN A 107 4.19 -12.14 2.61
N ARG A 108 5.42 -11.64 2.44
CA ARG A 108 6.08 -11.62 1.14
C ARG A 108 6.78 -12.96 0.88
N PRO A 109 6.57 -13.62 -0.28
CA PRO A 109 7.22 -14.89 -0.58
C PRO A 109 8.75 -14.81 -0.60
N LEU A 110 9.41 -15.89 -0.16
CA LEU A 110 10.87 -16.03 -0.17
C LEU A 110 11.34 -16.58 -1.53
N GLU A 111 12.35 -15.94 -2.10
CA GLU A 111 12.73 -16.14 -3.51
C GLU A 111 13.93 -17.09 -3.70
N ARG A 112 14.71 -17.35 -2.65
CA ARG A 112 15.94 -18.15 -2.69
C ARG A 112 16.31 -18.62 -1.28
N ASP A 113 17.35 -19.46 -1.20
CA ASP A 113 17.98 -19.80 0.07
C ASP A 113 18.46 -18.51 0.76
N CYS A 114 18.18 -18.39 2.05
CA CYS A 114 18.46 -17.17 2.79
C CYS A 114 18.58 -17.42 4.30
N THR A 115 19.23 -16.48 5.00
CA THR A 115 19.08 -16.39 6.47
C THR A 115 17.86 -15.54 6.80
N LEU A 116 17.18 -15.86 7.90
CA LEU A 116 15.97 -15.19 8.34
C LEU A 116 16.05 -14.85 9.81
N LYS A 117 15.88 -13.57 10.14
CA LYS A 117 15.71 -13.11 11.52
C LYS A 117 14.37 -12.42 11.67
N PHE A 118 13.61 -12.78 12.70
CA PHE A 118 12.36 -12.10 12.99
C PHE A 118 12.60 -10.78 13.72
N LEU A 119 11.85 -9.75 13.32
CA LEU A 119 11.89 -8.44 13.93
C LEU A 119 10.59 -8.15 14.69
N HIS A 120 10.71 -7.67 15.93
CA HIS A 120 9.56 -7.30 16.76
C HIS A 120 9.81 -6.00 17.55
N PHE A 121 8.73 -5.40 18.09
CA PHE A 121 8.80 -4.10 18.76
C PHE A 121 9.55 -4.09 20.10
N MET A 122 9.72 -5.24 20.74
CA MET A 122 10.44 -5.36 22.03
C MET A 122 11.96 -5.40 21.88
N GLU A 123 12.49 -5.18 20.68
CA GLU A 123 13.95 -5.10 20.45
C GLU A 123 14.51 -3.75 20.88
N HIS A 124 15.79 -3.74 21.26
CA HIS A 124 16.51 -2.51 21.59
C HIS A 124 16.55 -1.52 20.41
N LYS A 125 16.56 -2.02 19.17
CA LYS A 125 16.52 -1.21 17.95
C LYS A 125 15.28 -1.60 17.15
N CYS A 126 14.30 -0.71 17.12
CA CYS A 126 13.01 -0.95 16.46
C CYS A 126 12.68 0.07 15.35
N GLU A 127 13.69 0.72 14.77
CA GLU A 127 13.50 1.80 13.79
C GLU A 127 12.73 1.35 12.54
N GLU A 128 13.05 0.18 12.00
CA GLU A 128 12.39 -0.35 10.80
C GLU A 128 10.97 -0.83 11.10
N GLN A 129 10.76 -1.45 12.26
CA GLN A 129 9.45 -1.84 12.77
C GLN A 129 8.56 -0.60 12.94
N ASN A 130 9.08 0.47 13.55
CA ASN A 130 8.39 1.74 13.69
C ASN A 130 8.08 2.35 12.31
N ARG A 131 9.07 2.41 11.41
CA ARG A 131 8.89 2.95 10.05
C ARG A 131 7.76 2.22 9.31
N ALA A 132 7.74 0.89 9.36
CA ALA A 132 6.69 0.08 8.75
C ALA A 132 5.33 0.32 9.41
N TYR A 133 5.28 0.41 10.74
CA TYR A 133 4.06 0.71 11.49
C TYR A 133 3.45 2.05 11.09
N TRP A 134 4.22 3.14 11.17
CA TRP A 134 3.74 4.49 10.84
C TRP A 134 3.32 4.61 9.37
N ARG A 135 4.06 3.97 8.44
CA ARG A 135 3.66 3.86 7.03
C ARG A 135 2.32 3.14 6.86
N THR A 136 2.10 2.07 7.62
CA THR A 136 0.85 1.32 7.59
C THR A 136 -0.31 2.15 8.13
N CYS A 137 -0.11 2.94 9.19
CA CYS A 137 -1.10 3.88 9.70
C CYS A 137 -1.50 4.92 8.65
N SER A 138 -0.52 5.53 7.96
CA SER A 138 -0.79 6.41 6.80
C SER A 138 -1.62 5.70 5.72
N PHE A 139 -1.26 4.47 5.36
CA PHE A 139 -1.99 3.72 4.35
C PHE A 139 -3.47 3.47 4.74
N ILE A 140 -3.71 3.10 6.00
CA ILE A 140 -5.06 2.88 6.53
C ILE A 140 -5.90 4.15 6.47
N ILE A 141 -5.35 5.31 6.87
CA ILE A 141 -6.12 6.56 6.80
C ILE A 141 -6.40 6.98 5.36
N GLY A 142 -5.51 6.70 4.41
CA GLY A 142 -5.80 6.88 2.98
C GLY A 142 -7.03 6.11 2.52
N TYR A 143 -7.18 4.85 2.93
CA TYR A 143 -8.37 4.05 2.65
C TYR A 143 -9.64 4.61 3.32
N ILE A 144 -9.53 5.09 4.57
CA ILE A 144 -10.64 5.73 5.27
C ILE A 144 -11.08 6.99 4.50
N LEU A 145 -10.14 7.84 4.08
CA LEU A 145 -10.43 9.04 3.31
C LEU A 145 -11.13 8.72 1.98
N GLU A 146 -10.72 7.66 1.28
CA GLU A 146 -11.35 7.23 0.02
C GLU A 146 -12.78 6.70 0.21
N THR A 147 -13.16 6.26 1.41
CA THR A 147 -14.45 5.58 1.68
C THR A 147 -15.41 6.34 2.59
N ALA A 148 -14.94 7.37 3.30
CA ALA A 148 -15.75 8.11 4.27
C ALA A 148 -16.75 9.10 3.63
N PHE A 149 -16.44 9.59 2.43
CA PHE A 149 -17.28 10.55 1.72
C PHE A 149 -18.38 9.87 0.92
N LYS A 150 -19.49 10.58 0.70
CA LYS A 150 -20.58 10.11 -0.17
C LYS A 150 -20.07 9.98 -1.61
N SER A 151 -20.67 9.07 -2.39
CA SER A 151 -20.27 8.75 -3.77
C SER A 151 -20.30 9.93 -4.74
N ASN A 152 -21.01 11.01 -4.41
CA ASN A 152 -21.06 12.23 -5.21
C ASN A 152 -19.84 13.15 -4.99
N TYR A 153 -18.96 12.85 -4.04
CA TYR A 153 -17.69 13.54 -3.82
C TYR A 153 -16.53 12.64 -4.23
N HIS A 154 -15.61 13.18 -5.03
CA HIS A 154 -14.42 12.46 -5.42
C HIS A 154 -13.23 12.83 -4.53
N VAL A 155 -12.58 11.82 -3.96
CA VAL A 155 -11.36 11.96 -3.17
C VAL A 155 -10.17 11.44 -3.97
N GLU A 156 -9.22 12.31 -4.24
CA GLU A 156 -7.96 11.97 -4.89
C GLU A 156 -6.89 11.79 -3.81
N LEU A 157 -6.37 10.56 -3.69
CA LEU A 157 -5.25 10.24 -2.80
C LEU A 157 -3.93 10.68 -3.44
N CYS A 158 -3.19 11.58 -2.80
CA CYS A 158 -1.99 12.19 -3.38
C CYS A 158 -0.71 11.48 -2.94
N SER A 159 -0.41 11.51 -1.64
CA SER A 159 0.85 11.02 -1.08
C SER A 159 0.72 10.71 0.39
N PHE A 160 1.62 9.87 0.89
CA PHE A 160 1.86 9.72 2.32
C PHE A 160 3.32 10.15 2.59
N PRO A 161 3.55 11.26 3.30
CA PRO A 161 4.90 11.71 3.59
C PRO A 161 5.65 10.67 4.44
N PRO A 162 6.99 10.59 4.34
CA PRO A 162 7.78 9.68 5.17
C PRO A 162 7.51 9.88 6.67
N PRO A 163 7.44 8.81 7.48
CA PRO A 163 7.20 8.92 8.91
C PRO A 163 8.24 9.80 9.61
N GLN A 164 7.77 10.71 10.47
CA GLN A 164 8.61 11.57 11.30
C GLN A 164 8.31 11.30 12.78
N PHE A 165 9.03 10.37 13.38
CA PHE A 165 8.74 9.84 14.73
C PHE A 165 8.70 10.90 15.82
N GLN A 166 9.51 11.96 15.68
CA GLN A 166 9.60 13.08 16.63
C GLN A 166 8.30 13.85 16.83
N PHE A 167 7.39 13.84 15.85
CA PHE A 167 6.12 14.58 15.92
C PHE A 167 4.96 13.74 16.46
N GLY A 168 5.15 12.43 16.65
CA GLY A 168 4.12 11.54 17.19
C GLY A 168 2.86 11.41 16.33
N SER A 169 2.95 11.69 15.02
CA SER A 169 1.82 11.65 14.09
C SER A 169 2.19 10.98 12.76
N PHE A 170 1.18 10.41 12.10
CA PHE A 170 1.22 10.01 10.69
C PHE A 170 0.28 10.92 9.89
N ALA A 171 0.59 11.12 8.61
CA ALA A 171 -0.19 11.96 7.72
C ALA A 171 -0.46 11.26 6.38
N TYR A 172 -1.49 11.73 5.69
CA TYR A 172 -1.82 11.35 4.33
C TYR A 172 -2.40 12.58 3.61
N ASP A 173 -1.83 12.93 2.48
CA ASP A 173 -2.27 14.05 1.65
C ASP A 173 -3.36 13.56 0.71
N ALA A 174 -4.52 14.20 0.77
CA ALA A 174 -5.65 13.93 -0.11
C ALA A 174 -6.29 15.22 -0.57
N LYS A 175 -6.85 15.20 -1.77
CA LYS A 175 -7.57 16.31 -2.37
C LYS A 175 -9.04 15.94 -2.51
N LEU A 176 -9.91 16.81 -2.01
CA LEU A 176 -11.36 16.69 -2.16
C LEU A 176 -11.80 17.57 -3.34
N ASN A 177 -12.37 16.95 -4.36
CA ASN A 177 -12.97 17.68 -5.48
C ASN A 177 -14.41 18.01 -5.10
N LEU A 178 -14.60 19.26 -4.65
CA LEU A 178 -15.90 19.84 -4.26
C LEU A 178 -16.62 20.49 -5.44
#